data_AF-A0A7C9CN11-F1
#
_entry.id   AF-A0A7C9CN11-F1
#
_cell.length_a   1.000
_cell.length_b   1.000
_cell.length_c   1.000
_cell.angle_alpha   90.00
_cell.angle_beta   90.00
_cell.angle_gamma   90.00
#
_symmetry.space_group_name_H-M   'P 1'
#
loop_
_entity.id
_entity.type
_entity.pdbx_description
1 polymer ?
#
loop_
_entity_poly.entity_id
_entity_poly.type
_entity_poly.pdbx_seq_one_letter_code
_entity_poly.pdbx_strand_id
1 'polypeptide(L)'
;TDIAMIESVTKFLVGPHPDIADRVRLICQEKSWVGIIPKLWPNVRYVKCTATGIMQQYHKKLKHYAGDISLIGGDYFASECCVGINVDIMQPPEKTRFFILPTAAYFEFLPFDLEDDSATLDKETVDISGVEVG
;
A
#
# COMPACT_ATOMS: atom_id res chain seq x y z
N THR A 1 24.12 -16.96 8.54
CA THR A 1 24.52 -15.58 8.18
C THR A 1 24.62 -15.48 6.68
N ASP A 2 23.98 -14.49 6.06
CA ASP A 2 23.95 -14.31 4.61
C ASP A 2 25.18 -13.49 4.15
N ILE A 3 26.12 -14.14 3.47
CA ILE A 3 27.37 -13.52 3.00
C ILE A 3 27.08 -12.44 1.94
N ALA A 4 26.15 -12.70 1.03
CA ALA A 4 25.81 -11.76 -0.04
C ALA A 4 25.22 -10.46 0.53
N MET A 5 24.40 -10.57 1.58
CA MET A 5 23.87 -9.40 2.30
C MET A 5 24.99 -8.59 2.97
N ILE A 6 25.93 -9.26 3.66
CA ILE A 6 27.07 -8.59 4.31
C ILE A 6 27.92 -7.83 3.30
N GLU A 7 28.27 -8.47 2.18
CA GLU A 7 29.10 -7.85 1.13
C GLU A 7 28.41 -6.62 0.53
N SER A 8 27.11 -6.72 0.24
CA SER A 8 26.31 -5.62 -0.29
C SER A 8 26.25 -4.42 0.67
N VAL A 9 25.95 -4.66 1.95
CA VAL A 9 25.86 -3.60 2.97
C VAL A 9 27.23 -2.99 3.25
N THR A 10 28.28 -3.80 3.34
CA THR A 10 29.65 -3.31 3.57
C THR A 10 30.12 -2.42 2.43
N LYS A 11 29.82 -2.81 1.18
CA LYS A 11 30.10 -2.02 -0.01
C LYS A 11 29.34 -0.68 -0.02
N PHE A 12 28.09 -0.66 0.46
CA PHE A 12 27.28 0.56 0.52
C PHE A 12 27.74 1.53 1.62
N LEU A 13 28.10 1.04 2.81
CA LEU A 13 28.44 1.90 3.95
C LEU A 13 29.78 2.62 3.76
N VAL A 14 30.75 2.01 3.08
CA VAL A 14 32.09 2.61 2.82
C VAL A 14 32.81 3.07 4.11
N GLY A 15 32.43 2.52 5.27
CA GLY A 15 33.02 2.83 6.58
C GLY A 15 32.05 3.45 7.60
N PRO A 16 32.56 3.91 8.76
CA PRO A 16 31.74 4.50 9.82
C PRO A 16 31.24 5.91 9.49
N HIS A 17 29.97 6.20 9.81
CA HIS A 17 29.34 7.52 9.69
C HIS A 17 28.77 7.98 11.05
N PRO A 18 29.62 8.50 11.96
CA PRO A 18 29.19 8.85 13.32
C PRO A 18 28.18 10.00 13.36
N ASP A 19 28.27 10.95 12.43
CA ASP A 19 27.35 12.07 12.27
C ASP A 19 25.92 11.60 11.96
N ILE A 20 25.77 10.66 11.02
CA ILE A 20 24.48 10.05 10.68
C ILE A 20 23.96 9.25 11.88
N ALA A 21 24.83 8.48 12.54
CA ALA A 21 24.46 7.68 13.70
C ALA A 21 23.95 8.55 14.86
N ASP A 22 24.62 9.65 15.17
CA ASP A 22 24.22 10.58 16.21
C ASP A 22 22.91 11.30 15.87
N ARG A 23 22.73 11.71 14.61
CA ARG A 23 21.47 12.31 14.14
C ARG A 23 20.29 11.34 14.29
N VAL A 24 20.44 10.10 13.83
CA VAL A 24 19.39 9.07 13.96
C VAL A 24 19.10 8.78 15.43
N ARG A 25 20.13 8.67 16.27
CA ARG A 25 19.97 8.46 17.71
C ARG A 25 19.17 9.58 18.36
N LEU A 26 19.48 10.83 18.04
CA LEU A 26 18.77 12.00 18.57
C LEU A 26 17.29 11.99 18.18
N ILE A 27 16.99 11.70 16.91
CA ILE A 27 15.62 11.62 16.40
C ILE A 27 14.84 10.48 17.10
N CYS A 28 15.44 9.31 17.26
CA CYS A 28 14.79 8.15 17.87
C CYS A 28 14.62 8.25 19.40
N GLN A 29 15.33 9.16 20.07
CA GLN A 29 15.20 9.43 21.50
C GLN A 29 13.99 10.30 21.86
N GLU A 30 13.28 10.84 20.86
CA GLU A 30 12.08 11.62 21.10
C GLU A 30 10.98 10.80 21.80
N LYS A 31 10.27 11.45 22.73
CA LYS A 31 9.17 10.82 23.49
C LYS A 31 7.95 10.47 22.63
N SER A 32 7.80 11.15 21.50
CA SER A 32 6.69 10.98 20.57
C SER A 32 7.26 10.71 19.17
N TRP A 33 6.70 9.71 18.49
CA TRP A 33 7.08 9.35 17.12
C TRP A 33 6.12 9.93 16.09
N VAL A 34 5.29 10.91 16.48
CA VAL A 34 4.45 11.65 15.55
C VAL A 34 5.35 12.35 14.52
N GLY A 35 5.11 12.09 13.24
CA GLY A 35 5.91 12.69 12.15
C GLY A 35 7.37 12.25 12.14
N ILE A 36 7.71 11.05 12.63
CA ILE A 36 9.08 10.55 12.63
C ILE A 36 9.63 10.33 11.20
N ILE A 37 8.77 10.00 10.24
CA ILE A 37 9.15 9.71 8.85
C ILE A 37 9.86 10.93 8.20
N PRO A 38 9.25 12.13 8.15
CA PRO A 38 9.95 13.30 7.60
C PRO A 38 11.19 13.73 8.40
N LYS A 39 11.32 13.37 9.68
CA LYS A 39 12.54 13.66 10.46
C LYS A 39 13.71 12.77 10.04
N LEU A 40 13.46 11.47 9.89
CA LEU A 40 14.47 10.50 9.44
C LEU A 40 14.80 10.67 7.96
N TRP A 41 13.80 11.00 7.14
CA TRP A 41 13.94 11.24 5.70
C TRP A 41 13.42 12.63 5.33
N PRO A 42 14.24 13.70 5.49
CA PRO A 42 13.82 15.09 5.26
C PRO A 42 13.27 15.39 3.86
N ASN A 43 13.67 14.60 2.86
CA ASN A 43 13.25 14.77 1.47
C ASN A 43 12.08 13.86 1.06
N VAL A 44 11.45 13.16 2.01
CA VAL A 44 10.29 12.29 1.73
C VAL A 44 9.11 13.14 1.23
N ARG A 45 8.45 12.67 0.17
CA ARG A 45 7.29 13.36 -0.42
C ARG A 45 5.97 12.69 -0.07
N TYR A 46 5.99 11.37 0.00
CA TYR A 46 4.83 10.54 0.28
C TYR A 46 5.28 9.18 0.83
N VAL A 47 4.34 8.47 1.42
CA VAL A 47 4.47 7.04 1.75
C VAL A 47 3.51 6.27 0.84
N LYS A 48 4.04 5.37 0.01
CA LYS A 48 3.23 4.48 -0.84
C LYS A 48 3.00 3.16 -0.12
N CYS A 49 1.74 2.80 0.10
CA CYS A 49 1.38 1.52 0.71
C CYS A 49 -0.04 1.08 0.34
N THR A 50 -0.30 -0.22 0.41
CA THR A 50 -1.67 -0.74 0.38
C THR A 50 -2.36 -0.40 1.68
N ALA A 51 -3.42 0.41 1.59
CA ALA A 51 -4.21 0.84 2.74
C ALA A 51 -5.67 0.37 2.68
N THR A 52 -6.07 -0.35 1.63
CA THR A 52 -7.44 -0.86 1.42
C THR A 52 -7.65 -2.23 2.06
N GLY A 53 -8.91 -2.69 2.12
CA GLY A 53 -9.28 -3.98 2.70
C GLY A 53 -8.87 -4.08 4.17
N ILE A 54 -8.32 -5.23 4.58
CA ILE A 54 -7.88 -5.46 5.96
C ILE A 54 -6.76 -4.51 6.42
N MET A 55 -6.10 -3.81 5.49
CA MET A 55 -5.04 -2.86 5.82
C MET A 55 -5.56 -1.49 6.26
N GLN A 56 -6.86 -1.20 6.05
CA GLN A 56 -7.49 0.08 6.44
C GLN A 56 -7.29 0.42 7.91
N GLN A 57 -7.32 -0.58 8.79
CA GLN A 57 -7.11 -0.41 10.23
C GLN A 57 -5.75 0.23 10.59
N TYR A 58 -4.73 0.09 9.74
CA TYR A 58 -3.40 0.67 9.97
C TYR A 58 -3.29 2.13 9.51
N HIS A 59 -4.27 2.65 8.77
CA HIS A 59 -4.23 4.00 8.21
C HIS A 59 -3.99 5.07 9.30
N LYS A 60 -4.68 4.98 10.44
CA LYS A 60 -4.49 5.89 11.58
C LYS A 60 -3.06 5.82 12.15
N LYS A 61 -2.48 4.63 12.24
CA LYS A 61 -1.12 4.42 12.74
C LYS A 61 -0.07 4.94 11.74
N LEU A 62 -0.29 4.76 10.44
CA LEU A 62 0.56 5.33 9.41
C LEU A 62 0.53 6.85 9.43
N LYS A 63 -0.67 7.46 9.55
CA LYS A 63 -0.81 8.92 9.70
C LYS A 63 -0.06 9.47 10.91
N HIS A 64 -0.06 8.74 12.03
CA HIS A 64 0.73 9.12 13.20
C HIS A 64 2.22 9.29 12.86
N TYR A 65 2.85 8.30 12.23
CA TYR A 65 4.29 8.36 11.88
C TYR A 65 4.60 9.28 10.69
N ALA A 66 3.68 9.39 9.73
CA ALA A 66 3.84 10.23 8.54
C ALA A 66 3.68 11.72 8.85
N GLY A 67 2.86 12.08 9.85
CA GLY A 67 2.51 13.47 10.11
C GLY A 67 1.79 14.08 8.91
N ASP A 68 2.33 15.18 8.40
CA ASP A 68 1.79 15.90 7.23
C ASP A 68 2.16 15.25 5.88
N ILE A 69 3.00 14.22 5.89
CA ILE A 69 3.36 13.51 4.66
C ILE A 69 2.16 12.77 4.09
N SER A 70 1.95 12.92 2.78
CA SER A 70 0.84 12.29 2.07
C SER A 70 1.01 10.76 2.07
N LEU A 71 -0.07 10.06 2.40
CA LEU A 71 -0.16 8.61 2.23
C LEU A 71 -0.82 8.38 0.87
N ILE A 72 -0.15 7.64 -0.01
CA ILE A 72 -0.69 7.32 -1.33
C ILE A 72 -1.00 5.83 -1.42
N GLY A 73 -2.16 5.52 -2.01
CA GLY A 73 -2.62 4.16 -2.19
C GLY A 73 -1.77 3.39 -3.21
N GLY A 74 -1.56 2.11 -2.94
CA GLY A 74 -1.06 1.14 -3.92
C GLY A 74 -2.12 0.74 -4.93
N ASP A 75 -1.71 -0.12 -5.86
CA ASP A 75 -2.54 -0.76 -6.86
C ASP A 75 -3.08 -2.12 -6.35
N TYR A 76 -4.00 -2.74 -7.07
CA TYR A 76 -4.61 -4.02 -6.71
C TYR A 76 -4.03 -5.17 -7.54
N PHE A 77 -3.26 -6.03 -6.86
CA PHE A 77 -2.58 -7.18 -7.46
C PHE A 77 -2.90 -8.46 -6.68
N ALA A 78 -2.86 -9.60 -7.39
CA ALA A 78 -2.92 -10.94 -6.85
C ALA A 78 -1.81 -11.81 -7.47
N SER A 79 -1.56 -12.99 -6.91
CA SER A 79 -0.59 -13.96 -7.47
C SER A 79 -0.96 -14.40 -8.88
N GLU A 80 -2.25 -14.48 -9.17
CA GLU A 80 -2.81 -14.95 -10.43
C GLU A 80 -2.82 -13.85 -11.50
N CYS A 81 -2.99 -12.59 -11.11
CA CYS A 81 -3.18 -11.49 -12.05
C CYS A 81 -2.90 -10.10 -11.48
N CYS A 82 -2.49 -9.20 -12.38
CA CYS A 82 -2.53 -7.77 -12.16
C CYS A 82 -3.94 -7.21 -12.35
N VAL A 83 -4.71 -7.19 -11.26
CA VAL A 83 -6.16 -6.97 -11.33
C VAL A 83 -6.51 -5.53 -11.72
N GLY A 84 -5.98 -4.53 -11.01
CA GLY A 84 -6.34 -3.15 -11.30
C GLY A 84 -5.41 -2.11 -10.70
N ILE A 85 -5.49 -0.89 -11.24
CA ILE A 85 -4.66 0.24 -10.84
C ILE A 85 -5.46 1.28 -10.07
N ASN A 86 -4.80 1.96 -9.14
CA ASN A 86 -5.41 3.08 -8.44
C ASN A 86 -5.09 4.38 -9.18
N VAL A 87 -6.06 4.94 -9.90
CA VAL A 87 -5.86 6.19 -10.68
C VAL A 87 -5.91 7.41 -9.76
N ASP A 88 -6.68 7.35 -8.66
CA ASP A 88 -6.79 8.44 -7.69
C ASP A 88 -6.07 8.06 -6.37
N ILE A 89 -4.74 8.01 -6.47
CA ILE A 89 -3.84 7.54 -5.41
C ILE A 89 -3.89 8.36 -4.11
N MET A 90 -4.50 9.55 -4.14
CA MET A 90 -4.58 10.46 -3.00
C MET A 90 -5.87 10.28 -2.18
N GLN A 91 -6.84 9.50 -2.68
CA GLN A 91 -8.07 9.25 -1.93
C GLN A 91 -7.78 8.54 -0.61
N PRO A 92 -8.58 8.83 0.43
CA PRO A 92 -8.50 8.06 1.65
C PRO A 92 -8.90 6.60 1.37
N PRO A 93 -8.42 5.64 2.18
CA PRO A 93 -8.59 4.22 1.90
C PRO A 93 -10.04 3.73 1.72
N GLU A 94 -11.00 4.45 2.30
CA GLU A 94 -12.44 4.14 2.22
C GLU A 94 -13.07 4.57 0.89
N LYS A 95 -12.41 5.48 0.15
CA LYS A 95 -12.87 6.00 -1.15
C LYS A 95 -12.03 5.53 -2.32
N THR A 96 -10.97 4.77 -2.07
CA THR A 96 -10.10 4.22 -3.10
C THR A 96 -10.91 3.33 -4.06
N ARG A 97 -10.74 3.57 -5.36
CA ARG A 97 -11.32 2.77 -6.44
C ARG A 97 -10.20 2.24 -7.32
N PHE A 98 -10.35 1.00 -7.75
CA PHE A 98 -9.41 0.37 -8.67
C PHE A 98 -10.04 0.25 -10.05
N PHE A 99 -9.25 0.58 -11.06
CA PHE A 99 -9.61 0.40 -12.45
C PHE A 99 -9.03 -0.92 -12.92
N ILE A 100 -9.89 -1.88 -13.23
CA ILE A 100 -9.49 -3.16 -13.79
C ILE A 100 -8.91 -2.91 -15.18
N LEU A 101 -7.77 -3.55 -15.48
CA LEU A 101 -7.12 -3.44 -16.78
C LEU A 101 -7.60 -4.59 -17.68
N PRO A 102 -8.50 -4.36 -18.67
CA PRO A 102 -9.07 -5.44 -19.47
C PRO A 102 -8.03 -6.21 -20.30
N THR A 103 -6.85 -5.61 -20.50
CA THR A 103 -5.73 -6.22 -21.21
C THR A 103 -4.85 -7.11 -20.32
N ALA A 104 -5.03 -7.09 -19.00
CA ALA A 104 -4.22 -7.87 -18.08
C ALA A 104 -4.65 -9.36 -18.02
N ALA A 105 -5.95 -9.61 -18.13
CA ALA A 105 -6.55 -10.94 -18.24
C ALA A 105 -7.99 -10.82 -18.78
N TYR A 106 -8.61 -11.96 -19.09
CA TYR A 106 -10.06 -12.04 -19.25
C TYR A 106 -10.71 -12.12 -17.86
N PHE A 107 -11.63 -11.21 -17.57
CA PHE A 107 -12.30 -11.12 -16.26
C PHE A 107 -13.78 -11.44 -16.39
N GLU A 108 -14.25 -12.31 -15.50
CA GLU A 108 -15.65 -12.66 -15.32
C GLU A 108 -16.08 -12.36 -13.88
N PHE A 109 -17.33 -11.95 -13.71
CA PHE A 109 -17.90 -11.53 -12.44
C PHE A 109 -19.16 -12.33 -12.16
N LEU A 110 -19.21 -12.96 -10.99
CA LEU A 110 -20.40 -13.64 -10.50
C LEU A 110 -21.22 -12.63 -9.67
N PRO A 111 -22.49 -12.36 -10.00
CA PRO A 111 -23.29 -11.41 -9.23
C PRO A 111 -23.47 -11.89 -7.79
N PHE A 112 -23.20 -11.01 -6.84
CA PHE A 112 -23.24 -11.30 -5.41
C PHE A 112 -24.11 -10.27 -4.68
N ASP A 113 -25.00 -10.75 -3.81
CA ASP A 113 -25.84 -9.92 -2.95
C ASP A 113 -25.56 -10.29 -1.49
N LEU A 114 -25.33 -9.27 -0.65
CA LEU A 114 -25.03 -9.44 0.77
C LEU A 114 -26.27 -9.79 1.60
N GLU A 115 -27.48 -9.49 1.09
CA GLU A 115 -28.74 -9.70 1.80
C GLU A 115 -29.43 -11.03 1.40
N ASP A 116 -28.98 -11.67 0.33
CA ASP A 116 -29.55 -12.90 -0.21
C ASP A 116 -28.51 -14.03 -0.31
N ASP A 117 -28.37 -14.79 0.79
CA ASP A 117 -27.54 -15.99 0.88
C ASP A 117 -28.01 -17.14 -0.04
N SER A 118 -29.21 -17.06 -0.63
CA SER A 118 -29.80 -18.15 -1.43
C SER A 118 -29.40 -18.12 -2.92
N ALA A 119 -28.67 -17.09 -3.37
CA ALA A 119 -28.64 -16.72 -4.78
C ALA A 119 -27.25 -16.75 -5.44
N THR A 120 -26.44 -17.79 -5.23
CA THR A 120 -25.18 -17.99 -5.97
C THR A 120 -25.15 -19.24 -6.85
N LEU A 121 -26.01 -20.24 -6.64
CA LEU A 121 -25.95 -21.50 -7.38
C LEU A 121 -26.46 -21.41 -8.84
N ASP A 122 -27.36 -20.48 -9.14
CA ASP A 122 -28.06 -20.39 -10.45
C ASP A 122 -27.74 -19.12 -11.25
N LYS A 123 -26.73 -18.32 -10.83
CA LYS A 123 -26.37 -17.08 -11.52
C LYS A 123 -25.23 -17.32 -12.50
N GLU A 124 -25.42 -16.88 -13.75
CA GLU A 124 -24.35 -16.88 -14.76
C GLU A 124 -23.34 -15.77 -14.50
N THR A 125 -22.09 -16.01 -14.88
CA THR A 125 -21.05 -14.98 -14.88
C THR A 125 -21.30 -13.97 -16.00
N VAL A 126 -20.91 -12.73 -15.76
CA VAL A 126 -20.88 -11.67 -16.78
C VAL A 126 -19.43 -11.24 -17.04
N ASP A 127 -19.12 -10.87 -18.28
CA ASP A 127 -17.82 -10.31 -18.62
C ASP A 127 -17.69 -8.85 -18.16
N ILE A 128 -16.51 -8.27 -18.33
CA ILE A 128 -16.22 -6.89 -17.95
C ILE A 128 -17.09 -5.83 -18.66
N SER A 129 -17.68 -6.16 -19.82
CA SER A 129 -18.59 -5.26 -20.54
C SER A 129 -20.04 -5.35 -20.04
N GLY A 130 -20.42 -6.49 -19.46
CA GLY A 130 -21.73 -6.72 -18.85
C GLY A 130 -21.83 -6.38 -17.36
N VAL A 131 -20.74 -5.95 -16.72
CA VAL A 131 -20.75 -5.53 -15.31
C VAL A 131 -21.45 -4.18 -15.13
N GLU A 132 -22.44 -4.16 -14.23
CA GLU A 132 -23.11 -2.95 -13.76
C GLU A 132 -22.56 -2.50 -12.40
N VAL A 133 -22.56 -1.17 -12.16
CA VAL A 133 -22.17 -0.60 -10.87
C VAL A 133 -23.34 -0.75 -9.90
N GLY A 134 -23.11 -1.45 -8.78
CA GLY A 134 -24.05 -1.55 -7.66
C GLY A 134 -24.14 -0.27 -6.82
#